data_AF-A0A1D6NQP8-F1
#
_entry.id   AF-A0A1D6NQP8-F1
#
_cell.length_a   1.000
_cell.length_b   1.000
_cell.length_c   1.000
_cell.angle_alpha   90.00
_cell.angle_beta   90.00
_cell.angle_gamma   90.00
#
_symmetry.space_group_name_H-M   'P 1'
#
loop_
_entity.id
_entity.type
_entity.pdbx_description
1 polymer ?
#
loop_
_entity_poly.entity_id
_entity_poly.type
_entity_poly.pdbx_seq_one_letter_code
_entity_poly.pdbx_strand_id
1 'polypeptide(L)'
;MICSTVVILSVICTATGVLIAALGDFSFDLYGYCMALTSVFFQTMYLILVEKSGAEDGLSSVDLMFYNSILSLPFLFFLIIATGEFPHSLTVLSAKAASLMFGVILVISLVMGIVLNFTMFWCTIVNSALTTTIVGVLKGVGSTTLGFDLLGGVEVLALNVTGLVINTFGGLWYSIWMPQLLAAMPLYGCPNYLLLCPYMDASLIVGHHGHGTTTPP
;
A
#
# COMPACT_ATOMS: atom_id res chain seq x y z
N MET A 1 -26.32 -1.91 9.71
CA MET A 1 -25.77 -0.92 10.66
C MET A 1 -24.49 -1.44 11.33
N ILE A 2 -24.51 -2.63 11.95
CA ILE A 2 -23.35 -3.27 12.62
C ILE A 2 -22.12 -3.42 11.70
N CYS A 3 -22.32 -3.76 10.42
CA CYS A 3 -21.24 -3.91 9.45
C CYS A 3 -20.38 -2.64 9.31
N SER A 4 -21.00 -1.47 9.23
CA SER A 4 -20.28 -0.20 9.10
C SER A 4 -19.56 0.20 10.39
N THR A 5 -20.13 -0.10 11.56
CA THR A 5 -19.54 0.27 12.85
C THR A 5 -18.20 -0.43 13.10
N VAL A 6 -18.08 -1.72 12.74
CA VAL A 6 -16.82 -2.48 12.93
C VAL A 6 -15.71 -1.93 12.03
N VAL A 7 -16.02 -1.58 10.79
CA VAL A 7 -15.07 -0.95 9.86
C VAL A 7 -14.59 0.39 10.43
N ILE A 8 -15.52 1.26 10.83
CA ILE A 8 -15.21 2.58 11.38
C ILE A 8 -14.33 2.47 12.64
N LEU A 9 -14.66 1.55 13.56
CA LEU A 9 -13.90 1.34 14.80
C LEU A 9 -12.46 0.87 14.52
N SER A 10 -12.26 -0.02 13.54
CA SER A 10 -10.91 -0.46 13.17
C SER A 10 -10.09 0.67 12.55
N VAL A 11 -10.68 1.48 11.66
CA VAL A 11 -10.00 2.63 11.06
C VAL A 11 -9.61 3.65 12.13
N ILE A 12 -10.51 3.96 13.07
CA ILE A 12 -10.21 4.84 14.21
C ILE A 12 -9.09 4.26 15.08
N CYS A 13 -9.09 2.96 15.35
CA CYS A 13 -8.04 2.30 16.13
C CYS A 13 -6.66 2.42 15.44
N THR A 14 -6.61 2.15 14.13
CA THR A 14 -5.41 2.26 13.30
C THR A 14 -4.89 3.70 13.29
N ALA A 15 -5.77 4.68 13.04
CA ALA A 15 -5.43 6.10 13.05
C ALA A 15 -4.91 6.58 14.43
N THR A 16 -5.53 6.08 15.51
CA THR A 16 -5.09 6.40 16.88
C THR A 16 -3.70 5.80 17.17
N GLY A 17 -3.42 4.59 16.71
CA GLY A 17 -2.10 3.97 16.83
C GLY A 17 -1.00 4.76 16.12
N VAL A 18 -1.27 5.25 14.90
CA VAL A 18 -0.35 6.12 14.17
C VAL A 18 -0.11 7.45 14.89
N LEU A 19 -1.18 8.07 15.44
CA LEU A 19 -1.05 9.31 16.21
C LEU A 19 -0.21 9.10 17.49
N ILE A 20 -0.43 8.02 18.23
CA ILE A 20 0.35 7.68 19.43
C ILE A 20 1.82 7.46 19.06
N ALA A 21 2.09 6.79 17.94
CA ALA A 21 3.45 6.60 17.44
C ALA A 21 4.10 7.91 16.96
N ALA A 22 3.36 8.86 16.39
CA ALA A 22 3.90 10.17 16.02
C ALA A 22 4.20 11.04 17.25
N LEU A 23 3.38 10.94 18.30
CA LEU A 23 3.57 11.70 19.55
C LEU A 23 4.77 11.21 20.38
N GLY A 24 5.19 9.95 20.20
CA GLY A 24 6.35 9.39 20.89
C GLY A 24 7.69 9.66 20.20
N ASP A 25 7.70 10.39 19.08
CA ASP A 25 8.92 10.72 18.33
C ASP A 25 9.65 11.91 18.96
N PHE A 26 10.92 11.70 19.34
CA PHE A 26 11.76 12.74 19.95
C PHE A 26 12.21 13.83 18.95
N SER A 27 12.24 13.52 17.65
CA SER A 27 12.75 14.41 16.62
C SER A 27 11.61 14.99 15.78
N PHE A 28 10.62 15.59 16.45
CA PHE A 28 9.43 16.12 15.80
C PHE A 28 9.78 17.21 14.77
N ASP A 29 9.79 16.83 13.49
CA ASP A 29 9.93 17.75 12.35
C ASP A 29 8.61 17.86 11.60
N LEU A 30 7.96 19.01 11.74
CA LEU A 30 6.67 19.28 11.09
C LEU A 30 6.76 19.15 9.57
N TYR A 31 7.90 19.51 8.98
CA TYR A 31 8.10 19.42 7.53
C TYR A 31 8.13 17.95 7.07
N GLY A 32 8.90 17.09 7.75
CA GLY A 32 8.92 15.65 7.53
C GLY A 32 7.54 14.99 7.65
N TYR A 33 6.76 15.33 8.68
CA TYR A 33 5.38 14.80 8.82
C TYR A 33 4.45 15.28 7.70
N CYS A 34 4.52 16.55 7.30
CA CYS A 34 3.75 17.06 6.18
C CYS A 34 4.10 16.34 4.87
N MET A 35 5.39 16.07 4.62
CA MET A 35 5.82 15.29 3.45
C MET A 35 5.34 13.84 3.52
N ALA A 36 5.39 13.20 4.70
CA ALA A 36 4.91 11.84 4.90
C ALA A 36 3.39 11.73 4.65
N LEU A 37 2.59 12.64 5.21
CA LEU A 37 1.13 12.68 4.97
C LEU A 37 0.80 12.91 3.50
N THR A 38 1.52 13.83 2.84
CA THR A 38 1.36 14.10 1.41
C THR A 38 1.69 12.85 0.59
N SER A 39 2.77 12.14 0.92
CA SER A 39 3.16 10.89 0.25
C SER A 39 2.10 9.81 0.37
N VAL A 40 1.58 9.57 1.59
CA VAL A 40 0.53 8.57 1.81
C VAL A 40 -0.75 8.93 1.07
N PHE A 41 -1.12 10.22 1.02
CA PHE A 41 -2.27 10.68 0.25
C PHE A 41 -2.15 10.35 -1.25
N PHE A 42 -1.02 10.68 -1.88
CA PHE A 42 -0.78 10.34 -3.28
C PHE A 42 -0.72 8.84 -3.51
N GLN A 43 -0.11 8.09 -2.57
CA GLN A 43 -0.04 6.62 -2.65
C GLN A 43 -1.43 5.96 -2.62
N THR A 44 -2.33 6.45 -1.76
CA THR A 44 -3.72 5.95 -1.69
C THR A 44 -4.50 6.31 -2.94
N MET A 45 -4.40 7.55 -3.43
CA MET A 45 -5.04 7.97 -4.69
C MET A 45 -4.58 7.11 -5.87
N TYR A 46 -3.28 6.86 -5.97
CA TYR A 46 -2.72 5.99 -6.99
C TYR A 46 -3.28 4.57 -6.91
N LEU A 47 -3.31 3.96 -5.71
CA LEU A 47 -3.81 2.60 -5.53
C LEU A 47 -5.29 2.48 -5.93
N ILE A 48 -6.11 3.47 -5.56
CA ILE A 48 -7.54 3.52 -5.93
C ILE A 48 -7.71 3.67 -7.44
N LEU A 49 -6.92 4.52 -8.10
CA LEU A 49 -6.97 4.68 -9.55
C LEU A 49 -6.58 3.38 -10.27
N VAL A 50 -5.56 2.68 -9.78
CA VAL A 50 -5.13 1.38 -10.31
C VAL A 50 -6.21 0.32 -10.15
N GLU A 51 -6.85 0.23 -8.98
CA GLU A 51 -7.97 -0.68 -8.74
C GLU A 51 -9.15 -0.37 -9.67
N LYS A 52 -9.48 0.92 -9.83
CA LYS A 52 -10.58 1.37 -10.70
C LYS A 52 -10.31 1.01 -12.17
N SER A 53 -9.11 1.31 -12.67
CA SER A 53 -8.70 0.97 -14.04
C SER A 53 -8.60 -0.56 -14.26
N GLY A 54 -8.18 -1.33 -13.26
CA GLY A 54 -8.19 -2.79 -13.35
C GLY A 54 -9.60 -3.38 -13.46
N ALA A 55 -10.56 -2.82 -12.72
CA ALA A 55 -11.95 -3.28 -12.71
C ALA A 55 -12.77 -2.83 -13.92
N GLU A 56 -12.57 -1.60 -14.40
CA GLU A 56 -13.34 -1.01 -15.52
C GLU A 56 -12.78 -1.39 -16.90
N ASP A 57 -11.45 -1.45 -17.06
CA ASP A 57 -10.81 -1.62 -18.37
C ASP A 57 -10.21 -3.03 -18.58
N GLY A 58 -10.19 -3.89 -17.54
CA GLY A 58 -9.64 -5.25 -17.62
C GLY A 58 -8.15 -5.30 -17.98
N LEU A 59 -7.42 -4.21 -17.74
CA LEU A 59 -6.02 -4.05 -18.10
C LEU A 59 -5.12 -5.02 -17.33
N SER A 60 -4.16 -5.62 -18.03
CA SER A 60 -3.19 -6.52 -17.42
C SER A 60 -2.23 -5.77 -16.49
N SER A 61 -1.71 -6.43 -15.44
CA SER A 61 -0.75 -5.84 -14.48
C SER A 61 0.48 -5.23 -15.16
N VAL A 62 0.87 -5.77 -16.31
CA VAL A 62 2.01 -5.31 -17.11
C VAL A 62 1.70 -3.97 -17.79
N ASP A 63 0.48 -3.79 -18.29
CA ASP A 63 0.07 -2.55 -18.97
C ASP A 63 0.03 -1.39 -17.97
N LEU A 64 -0.51 -1.64 -16.78
CA LEU A 64 -0.52 -0.69 -15.66
C LEU A 64 0.90 -0.29 -15.21
N MET A 65 1.84 -1.25 -15.15
CA MET A 65 3.24 -0.96 -14.81
C MET A 65 3.94 -0.13 -15.92
N PHE A 66 3.61 -0.39 -17.18
CA PHE A 66 4.11 0.38 -18.32
C PHE A 66 3.59 1.82 -18.30
N TYR A 67 2.29 2.03 -18.05
CA TYR A 67 1.71 3.36 -17.87
C TYR A 67 2.33 4.11 -16.69
N ASN A 68 2.52 3.46 -15.55
CA ASN A 68 3.17 4.05 -14.38
C ASN A 68 4.61 4.52 -14.69
N SER A 69 5.35 3.71 -15.46
CA SER A 69 6.73 4.03 -15.85
C SER A 69 6.80 5.20 -16.84
N ILE A 70 5.89 5.23 -17.82
CA ILE A 70 5.83 6.33 -18.80
C ILE A 70 5.34 7.63 -18.17
N LEU A 71 4.39 7.57 -17.24
CA LEU A 71 3.82 8.77 -16.60
C LEU A 71 4.78 9.35 -15.54
N SER A 72 5.52 8.49 -14.84
CA SER A 72 6.55 8.93 -13.88
C SER A 72 7.77 9.53 -14.55
N LEU A 73 8.17 9.10 -15.75
CA LEU A 73 9.31 9.65 -16.50
C LEU A 73 9.30 11.18 -16.69
N PRO A 74 8.24 11.82 -17.25
CA PRO A 74 8.20 13.27 -17.44
C PRO A 74 8.13 14.03 -16.12
N PHE A 75 7.43 13.48 -15.12
CA PHE A 75 7.37 14.08 -13.79
C PHE A 75 8.74 14.05 -13.11
N LEU A 76 9.43 12.91 -13.16
CA LEU A 76 10.78 12.74 -12.63
C LEU A 76 11.77 13.65 -13.37
N PHE A 77 11.67 13.76 -14.69
CA PHE A 77 12.50 14.66 -15.48
C PHE A 77 12.32 16.13 -15.08
N PHE A 78 11.06 16.56 -14.89
CA PHE A 78 10.77 17.90 -14.39
C PHE A 78 11.34 18.13 -12.98
N LEU A 79 11.18 17.15 -12.08
CA LEU A 79 11.68 17.23 -10.70
C LEU A 79 13.21 17.34 -10.68
N ILE A 80 13.92 16.55 -11.48
CA ILE A 80 15.38 16.62 -11.62
C ILE A 80 15.84 18.02 -12.05
N ILE A 81 15.14 18.65 -12.99
CA ILE A 81 15.44 20.03 -13.42
C ILE A 81 15.14 21.01 -12.29
N ALA A 82 14.00 20.88 -11.62
CA ALA A 82 13.57 21.77 -10.55
C ALA A 82 14.47 21.73 -9.30
N THR A 83 15.00 20.56 -8.93
CA THR A 83 15.92 20.40 -7.79
C THR A 83 17.35 20.84 -8.13
N GLY A 84 17.72 20.91 -9.42
CA GLY A 84 19.03 21.41 -9.85
C GLY A 84 20.21 20.50 -9.49
N GLU A 85 19.95 19.30 -8.95
CA GLU A 85 20.96 18.33 -8.48
C GLU A 85 21.64 17.57 -9.63
N PHE A 86 21.22 17.79 -10.88
CA PHE A 86 21.64 17.04 -12.06
C PHE A 86 23.17 17.01 -12.28
N PRO A 87 23.91 18.14 -12.25
CA PRO A 87 25.35 18.12 -12.47
C PRO A 87 26.11 17.49 -11.30
N HIS A 88 25.68 17.73 -10.05
CA HIS A 88 26.35 17.18 -8.87
C HIS A 88 26.18 15.66 -8.79
N SER A 89 24.95 15.17 -8.98
CA SER A 89 24.62 13.75 -8.93
C SER A 89 25.36 12.92 -9.98
N LEU A 90 25.50 13.44 -11.21
CA LEU A 90 26.23 12.73 -12.28
C LEU A 90 27.73 12.59 -11.99
N THR A 91 28.35 13.60 -11.37
CA THR A 91 29.78 13.54 -11.01
C THR A 91 30.05 12.56 -9.88
N VAL A 92 29.16 12.50 -8.89
CA VAL A 92 29.25 11.52 -7.79
C VAL A 92 29.00 10.10 -8.30
N LEU A 93 28.03 9.94 -9.20
CA LEU A 93 27.71 8.66 -9.82
C LEU A 93 28.88 8.15 -10.68
N SER A 94 29.49 9.00 -11.50
CA SER A 94 30.64 8.59 -12.32
C SER A 94 31.86 8.22 -11.48
N ALA A 95 32.10 8.95 -10.38
CA ALA A 95 33.16 8.63 -9.43
C ALA A 95 32.93 7.29 -8.70
N LYS A 96 31.68 6.95 -8.38
CA LYS A 96 31.33 5.67 -7.72
C LYS A 96 31.11 4.50 -8.68
N ALA A 97 30.76 4.78 -9.94
CA ALA A 97 30.57 3.77 -10.99
C ALA A 97 31.85 2.98 -11.31
N ALA A 98 33.03 3.53 -11.00
CA ALA A 98 34.29 2.80 -11.10
C ALA A 98 34.42 1.64 -10.10
N SER A 99 33.63 1.63 -9.02
CA SER A 99 33.65 0.56 -8.02
C SER A 99 32.64 -0.53 -8.35
N LEU A 100 33.12 -1.77 -8.51
CA LEU A 100 32.30 -2.91 -8.90
C LEU A 100 31.21 -3.24 -7.86
N MET A 101 31.50 -3.06 -6.56
CA MET A 101 30.52 -3.25 -5.48
C MET A 101 29.33 -2.30 -5.58
N PHE A 102 29.55 -1.04 -5.93
CA PHE A 102 28.46 -0.08 -6.12
C PHE A 102 27.56 -0.51 -7.27
N GLY A 103 28.15 -0.94 -8.40
CA GLY A 103 27.39 -1.48 -9.53
C GLY A 103 26.53 -2.69 -9.16
N VAL A 104 27.07 -3.63 -8.38
CA VAL A 104 26.33 -4.83 -7.95
C VAL A 104 25.15 -4.47 -7.03
N ILE A 105 25.37 -3.60 -6.02
CA ILE A 105 24.29 -3.17 -5.11
C ILE A 105 23.21 -2.38 -5.88
N LEU A 106 23.62 -1.55 -6.84
CA LEU A 106 22.72 -0.79 -7.70
C LEU A 106 21.85 -1.72 -8.55
N VAL A 107 22.43 -2.75 -9.17
CA VAL A 107 21.69 -3.75 -9.96
C VAL A 107 20.73 -4.55 -9.09
N ILE A 108 21.17 -5.03 -7.92
CA ILE A 108 20.30 -5.76 -6.98
C ILE A 108 19.12 -4.88 -6.55
N SER A 109 19.37 -3.59 -6.27
CA SER A 109 18.33 -2.63 -5.87
C SER A 109 17.31 -2.38 -6.99
N LEU A 110 17.77 -2.25 -8.24
CA LEU A 110 16.89 -2.14 -9.41
C LEU A 110 16.00 -3.36 -9.58
N VAL A 111 16.58 -4.57 -9.48
CA VAL A 111 15.83 -5.82 -9.59
C VAL A 111 14.77 -5.92 -8.48
N MET A 112 15.14 -5.65 -7.23
CA MET A 112 14.18 -5.65 -6.11
C MET A 112 13.10 -4.58 -6.27
N GLY A 113 13.43 -3.41 -6.81
CA GLY A 113 12.46 -2.36 -7.12
C GLY A 113 11.44 -2.81 -8.18
N ILE A 114 11.88 -3.46 -9.25
CA ILE A 114 10.99 -4.00 -10.29
C ILE A 114 10.08 -5.09 -9.70
N VAL A 115 10.65 -6.02 -8.93
CA VAL A 115 9.89 -7.10 -8.26
C VAL A 115 8.84 -6.51 -7.32
N LEU A 116 9.19 -5.51 -6.51
CA LEU A 116 8.26 -4.87 -5.57
C LEU A 116 7.10 -4.17 -6.28
N ASN A 117 7.37 -3.42 -7.36
CA ASN A 117 6.32 -2.77 -8.15
C ASN A 117 5.41 -3.81 -8.81
N PHE A 118 5.99 -4.85 -9.41
CA PHE A 118 5.25 -5.92 -10.05
C PHE A 118 4.35 -6.69 -9.06
N THR A 119 4.89 -7.09 -7.91
CA THR A 119 4.11 -7.75 -6.85
C THR A 119 3.03 -6.84 -6.27
N MET A 120 3.27 -5.53 -6.16
CA MET A 120 2.23 -4.57 -5.73
C MET A 120 1.03 -4.60 -6.67
N PHE A 121 1.25 -4.47 -7.98
CA PHE A 121 0.18 -4.54 -8.98
C PHE A 121 -0.50 -5.91 -9.02
N TRP A 122 0.29 -6.99 -8.96
CA TRP A 122 -0.27 -8.34 -8.98
C TRP A 122 -1.13 -8.60 -7.74
N CYS A 123 -0.70 -8.11 -6.57
CA CYS A 123 -1.51 -8.11 -5.36
C CYS A 123 -2.79 -7.31 -5.59
N THR A 124 -2.75 -6.09 -6.12
CA THR A 124 -3.96 -5.30 -6.36
C THR A 124 -5.00 -5.99 -7.27
N ILE A 125 -4.56 -6.78 -8.24
CA ILE A 125 -5.46 -7.45 -9.19
C ILE A 125 -5.98 -8.80 -8.66
N VAL A 126 -5.14 -9.58 -7.99
CA VAL A 126 -5.49 -10.94 -7.54
C VAL A 126 -6.06 -10.93 -6.13
N ASN A 127 -5.75 -9.91 -5.35
CA ASN A 127 -6.03 -9.89 -3.93
C ASN A 127 -7.07 -8.82 -3.57
N SER A 128 -8.04 -9.20 -2.72
CA SER A 128 -9.03 -8.28 -2.16
C SER A 128 -8.37 -7.17 -1.32
N ALA A 129 -8.98 -5.98 -1.27
CA ALA A 129 -8.56 -4.85 -0.43
C ALA A 129 -8.20 -5.26 1.03
N LEU A 130 -8.82 -6.35 1.51
CA LEU A 130 -8.54 -7.01 2.79
C LEU A 130 -7.05 -7.39 2.96
N THR A 131 -6.48 -8.22 2.10
CA THR A 131 -5.13 -8.75 2.31
C THR A 131 -4.05 -7.74 1.94
N THR A 132 -4.35 -6.78 1.07
CA THR A 132 -3.45 -5.66 0.73
C THR A 132 -3.21 -4.79 1.96
N THR A 133 -4.26 -4.59 2.78
CA THR A 133 -4.16 -3.88 4.06
C THR A 133 -3.28 -4.63 5.06
N ILE A 134 -3.43 -5.96 5.18
CA ILE A 134 -2.62 -6.79 6.10
C ILE A 134 -1.15 -6.82 5.68
N VAL A 135 -0.89 -7.08 4.39
CA VAL A 135 0.47 -7.11 3.85
C VAL A 135 1.13 -5.74 3.97
N GLY A 136 0.37 -4.65 3.78
CA GLY A 136 0.84 -3.28 4.03
C GLY A 136 1.26 -3.05 5.48
N VAL A 137 0.44 -3.47 6.45
CA VAL A 137 0.75 -3.39 7.88
C VAL A 137 1.97 -4.24 8.23
N LEU A 138 2.04 -5.50 7.78
CA LEU A 138 3.19 -6.39 8.02
C LEU A 138 4.48 -5.85 7.40
N LYS A 139 4.42 -5.33 6.18
CA LYS A 139 5.54 -4.65 5.52
C LYS A 139 6.01 -3.45 6.34
N GLY A 140 5.08 -2.63 6.84
CA GLY A 140 5.37 -1.48 7.70
C GLY A 140 6.11 -1.90 8.97
N VAL A 141 5.57 -2.87 9.71
CA VAL A 141 6.20 -3.40 10.94
C VAL A 141 7.59 -3.97 10.67
N GLY A 142 7.73 -4.77 9.61
CA GLY A 142 9.03 -5.35 9.22
C GLY A 142 10.06 -4.28 8.85
N SER A 143 9.68 -3.28 8.05
CA SER A 143 10.56 -2.18 7.66
C SER A 143 10.98 -1.33 8.86
N THR A 144 10.06 -1.03 9.78
CA THR A 144 10.34 -0.27 10.99
C THR A 144 11.25 -1.05 11.94
N THR A 145 11.01 -2.35 12.11
CA THR A 145 11.84 -3.23 12.94
C THR A 145 13.26 -3.37 12.39
N LEU A 146 13.40 -3.58 11.08
CA LEU A 146 14.72 -3.61 10.41
C LEU A 146 15.43 -2.26 10.50
N GLY A 147 14.70 -1.14 10.42
CA GLY A 147 15.25 0.20 10.61
C GLY A 147 15.86 0.37 12.01
N PHE A 148 15.20 -0.14 13.05
CA PHE A 148 15.72 -0.09 14.41
C PHE A 148 16.97 -0.95 14.61
N ASP A 149 16.98 -2.17 14.06
CA ASP A 149 18.10 -3.11 14.22
C ASP A 149 19.34 -2.67 13.43
N LEU A 150 19.17 -2.16 12.21
CA LEU A 150 20.27 -1.72 11.35
C LEU A 150 20.85 -0.34 11.72
N LEU A 151 20.03 0.58 12.22
CA LEU A 151 20.48 1.92 12.60
C LEU A 151 21.01 1.99 14.05
N GLY A 152 20.75 0.96 14.87
CA GLY A 152 21.48 0.66 16.12
C GLY A 152 21.56 1.75 17.20
N GLY A 153 20.93 2.92 17.01
CA GLY A 153 21.23 4.11 17.79
C GLY A 153 20.08 5.12 17.93
N VAL A 154 18.84 4.74 17.62
CA VAL A 154 17.68 5.61 17.88
C VAL A 154 17.04 5.22 19.22
N GLU A 155 16.89 6.19 20.12
CA GLU A 155 16.11 6.05 21.36
C GLU A 155 14.64 5.81 21.02
N VAL A 156 14.28 4.53 20.85
CA VAL A 156 12.89 4.12 20.66
C VAL A 156 12.13 4.31 21.96
N LEU A 157 11.31 5.36 22.00
CA LEU A 157 10.39 5.57 23.10
C LEU A 157 9.32 4.46 23.10
N ALA A 158 8.98 3.95 24.28
CA ALA A 158 7.94 2.93 24.43
C ALA A 158 6.59 3.33 23.78
N LEU A 159 6.32 4.64 23.66
CA LEU A 159 5.17 5.19 22.94
C LEU A 159 5.16 4.86 21.44
N ASN A 160 6.31 4.86 20.76
CA ASN A 160 6.39 4.48 19.34
C ASN A 160 6.07 3.01 19.12
N VAL A 161 6.62 2.16 19.99
CA VAL A 161 6.36 0.71 19.97
C VAL A 161 4.89 0.42 20.29
N THR A 162 4.34 1.10 21.29
CA THR A 162 2.92 0.91 21.68
C THR A 162 1.98 1.40 20.59
N GLY A 163 2.25 2.55 19.96
CA GLY A 163 1.50 3.04 18.82
C GLY A 163 1.55 2.10 17.61
N LEU A 164 2.73 1.52 17.31
CA LEU A 164 2.90 0.52 16.26
C LEU A 164 2.10 -0.77 16.54
N VAL A 165 2.08 -1.23 17.79
CA VAL A 165 1.29 -2.41 18.20
C VAL A 165 -0.21 -2.14 18.09
N ILE A 166 -0.68 -0.97 18.52
CA ILE A 166 -2.10 -0.56 18.40
C ILE A 166 -2.50 -0.46 16.92
N ASN A 167 -1.65 0.14 16.08
CA ASN A 167 -1.86 0.22 14.64
C ASN A 167 -1.99 -1.18 14.00
N THR A 168 -1.10 -2.09 14.38
CA THR A 168 -1.10 -3.48 13.89
C THR A 168 -2.34 -4.24 14.36
N PHE A 169 -2.74 -4.04 15.61
CA PHE A 169 -3.94 -4.64 16.19
C PHE A 169 -5.21 -4.13 15.51
N GLY A 170 -5.32 -2.83 15.21
CA GLY A 170 -6.42 -2.25 14.45
C GLY A 170 -6.59 -2.89 13.07
N GLY A 171 -5.49 -3.09 12.35
CA GLY A 171 -5.47 -3.78 11.05
C GLY A 171 -5.91 -5.25 11.15
N LEU A 172 -5.38 -6.01 12.12
CA LEU A 172 -5.80 -7.40 12.35
C LEU A 172 -7.26 -7.52 12.76
N TRP A 173 -7.75 -6.57 13.58
CA TRP A 173 -9.15 -6.50 13.98
C TRP A 173 -10.07 -6.30 12.77
N TYR A 174 -9.73 -5.43 11.82
CA TYR A 174 -10.50 -5.34 10.58
C TYR A 174 -10.59 -6.70 9.87
N SER A 175 -9.44 -7.33 9.71
CA SER A 175 -9.28 -8.52 8.88
C SER A 175 -9.97 -9.76 9.42
N ILE A 176 -10.09 -9.88 10.74
CA ILE A 176 -10.77 -11.03 11.38
C ILE A 176 -12.29 -10.90 11.28
N TRP A 177 -12.82 -9.68 11.42
CA TRP A 177 -14.27 -9.47 11.49
C TRP A 177 -14.93 -9.33 10.10
N MET A 178 -14.18 -8.91 9.09
CA MET A 178 -14.70 -8.72 7.72
C MET A 178 -15.21 -10.03 7.05
N PRO A 179 -14.53 -11.20 7.12
CA PRO A 179 -15.05 -12.46 6.57
C PRO A 179 -16.33 -12.94 7.26
N GLN A 180 -16.44 -12.67 8.57
CA GLN A 180 -17.61 -13.03 9.38
C GLN A 180 -18.82 -12.17 8.99
N LEU A 181 -18.58 -10.89 8.70
CA LEU A 181 -19.57 -9.97 8.15
C LEU A 181 -20.04 -10.38 6.75
N LEU A 182 -19.12 -10.90 5.91
CA LEU A 182 -19.43 -11.44 4.59
C LEU A 182 -20.41 -12.62 4.65
N ALA A 183 -20.17 -13.57 5.56
CA ALA A 183 -21.03 -14.73 5.76
C ALA A 183 -22.42 -14.36 6.31
N ALA A 184 -22.54 -13.25 7.05
CA ALA A 184 -23.80 -12.80 7.63
C ALA A 184 -24.65 -11.91 6.69
N MET A 185 -24.06 -11.33 5.64
CA MET A 185 -24.76 -10.40 4.72
C MET A 185 -26.03 -10.95 4.03
N PRO A 186 -26.10 -12.21 3.54
CA PRO A 186 -27.32 -12.73 2.92
C PRO A 186 -28.50 -12.88 3.91
N LEU A 187 -28.26 -12.92 5.23
CA LEU A 187 -29.30 -13.01 6.26
C LEU A 187 -29.90 -11.66 6.65
N TYR A 188 -29.20 -10.55 6.42
CA TYR A 188 -29.59 -9.22 6.90
C TYR A 188 -30.26 -8.33 5.85
N GLY A 189 -30.49 -8.82 4.62
CA GLY A 189 -31.31 -8.13 3.61
C GLY A 189 -30.90 -6.67 3.35
N CYS A 190 -29.60 -6.38 3.33
CA CYS A 190 -29.10 -5.00 3.33
C CYS A 190 -29.20 -4.39 1.91
N PRO A 191 -30.11 -3.44 1.61
CA PRO A 191 -30.43 -3.02 0.23
C PRO A 191 -29.29 -2.26 -0.50
N ASN A 192 -28.18 -1.97 0.19
CA ASN A 192 -27.02 -1.24 -0.34
C ASN A 192 -25.74 -2.10 -0.41
N TYR A 193 -25.86 -3.43 -0.61
CA TYR A 193 -24.68 -4.30 -0.82
C TYR A 193 -23.85 -3.88 -2.05
N LEU A 194 -24.49 -3.29 -3.06
CA LEU A 194 -23.83 -2.83 -4.29
C LEU A 194 -22.87 -1.65 -4.08
N LEU A 195 -23.03 -0.88 -3.00
CA LEU A 195 -22.14 0.24 -2.63
C LEU A 195 -20.94 -0.20 -1.78
N LEU A 196 -20.99 -1.40 -1.17
CA LEU A 196 -19.87 -2.08 -0.51
C LEU A 196 -19.11 -3.02 -1.46
N CYS A 197 -19.76 -3.48 -2.54
CA CYS A 197 -19.16 -4.27 -3.63
C CYS A 197 -17.88 -3.70 -4.26
N PRO A 198 -17.68 -2.38 -4.49
CA PRO A 198 -16.41 -1.93 -5.08
C PRO A 198 -15.19 -2.19 -4.19
N TYR A 199 -15.37 -2.39 -2.88
CA TYR A 199 -14.31 -2.79 -1.94
C TYR A 199 -14.20 -4.31 -1.72
N MET A 200 -15.18 -5.06 -2.20
CA MET A 200 -15.29 -6.51 -2.06
C MET A 200 -15.56 -7.10 -3.44
N ASP A 201 -14.48 -7.45 -4.13
CA ASP A 201 -14.44 -8.43 -5.21
C ASP A 201 -15.08 -8.03 -6.57
N ALA A 202 -14.22 -7.56 -7.48
CA ALA A 202 -14.43 -7.73 -8.92
C ALA A 202 -14.22 -9.20 -9.37
N SER A 203 -13.49 -10.00 -8.58
CA SER A 203 -13.09 -11.37 -8.95
C SER A 203 -14.18 -12.42 -8.67
N LEU A 204 -15.13 -12.16 -7.76
CA LEU A 204 -16.31 -13.02 -7.55
C LEU A 204 -17.44 -12.76 -8.57
N ILE A 205 -17.44 -11.63 -9.27
CA ILE A 205 -18.46 -11.31 -10.30
C ILE A 205 -18.18 -12.06 -11.61
N VAL A 206 -16.90 -12.26 -11.97
CA VAL A 206 -16.55 -13.03 -13.18
C VAL A 206 -16.73 -14.54 -12.98
N GLY A 207 -16.59 -15.05 -11.75
CA GLY A 207 -16.82 -16.46 -11.43
C GLY A 207 -18.29 -16.90 -11.42
N HIS A 208 -19.23 -15.96 -11.26
CA HIS A 208 -20.66 -16.28 -11.17
C HIS A 208 -21.45 -16.04 -12.48
N HIS A 209 -20.81 -15.48 -13.51
CA HIS A 209 -21.39 -15.31 -14.85
C HIS A 209 -20.96 -16.39 -15.86
N GLY A 210 -20.29 -17.46 -15.40
CA GLY A 210 -19.74 -18.53 -16.25
C GLY A 210 -20.40 -19.91 -16.14
N HIS A 211 -21.50 -20.07 -15.40
CA HIS A 211 -22.18 -21.38 -15.29
C HIS A 211 -23.69 -21.22 -15.15
N GLY A 212 -24.41 -21.21 -16.28
CA GLY A 212 -25.87 -21.00 -16.24
C GLY A 212 -26.62 -21.09 -17.57
N THR A 213 -26.20 -21.92 -18.52
CA THR A 213 -27.08 -22.35 -19.63
C THR A 213 -26.84 -23.82 -19.97
N THR A 214 -27.43 -24.71 -19.18
CA THR A 214 -27.76 -26.07 -19.61
C THR A 214 -29.24 -26.30 -19.37
N THR A 215 -30.02 -26.24 -20.44
CA THR A 215 -31.38 -26.74 -20.53
C THR A 215 -31.39 -28.26 -20.32
N PRO A 216 -32.38 -28.81 -19.58
CA PRO A 216 -32.81 -30.19 -19.81
C PRO A 216 -34.27 -30.24 -20.31
N PRO A 217 -34.69 -31.39 -20.87
CA PRO A 217 -35.73 -31.51 -21.91
C PRO A 217 -37.18 -31.38 -21.42
#